data_AF-A0AA36IP94-F1
#
_entry.id   AF-A0AA36IP94-F1
#
_cell.length_a   1.000
_cell.length_b   1.000
_cell.length_c   1.000
_cell.angle_alpha   90.00
_cell.angle_beta   90.00
_cell.angle_gamma   90.00
#
_symmetry.space_group_name_H-M   'P 1'
#
loop_
_entity.id
_entity.type
_entity.pdbx_description
1 polymer ?
#
loop_
_entity_poly.entity_id
_entity_poly.type
_entity_poly.pdbx_seq_one_letter_code
_entity_poly.pdbx_strand_id
1 'polypeptide(L)'
;MDVLQKDLQKQVSPEYLQCQVEVGTRVCGTAGEARDDLRRLRSTVARRAAEFNRVPIAVSCHPSAEWNKQHHTDKERYNDLRVEMAAMARRLLICGMHVHVGIDDDALRVDLMAQLCYFLPHLLALSTSSPFWQGQDTGLASYRLGVFDNLPRTGLPPHFGSFGEYERTTGVLIKAGLIEDTSKVWWDLRPSCRFPTLETRICDMSPRLDHTIAIAALVQAITRMLWRLRQQNMRWRVYDRFLISENRWRAQRYGITEGLIDYGKGEVVPCAQLLDELIDLVTPDLAVLGTMRQMDVLRDIMLTGTSATRQRAVRSEVGSDDPDTITRAVVTHLIEEFHADL
;
A
#
# COMPACT_ATOMS: atom_id res chain seq x y z
N MET A 1 19.88 8.86 -8.79
CA MET A 1 18.64 8.89 -9.60
C MET A 1 18.94 8.90 -11.10
N ASP A 2 19.85 9.73 -11.57
CA ASP A 2 20.16 9.87 -13.01
C ASP A 2 20.54 8.55 -13.69
N VAL A 3 21.35 7.70 -13.03
CA VAL A 3 21.71 6.38 -13.55
C VAL A 3 20.49 5.44 -13.64
N LEU A 4 19.59 5.50 -12.65
CA LEU A 4 18.35 4.71 -12.68
C LEU A 4 17.42 5.17 -13.78
N GLN A 5 17.28 6.48 -14.00
CA GLN A 5 16.45 7.01 -15.09
C GLN A 5 16.97 6.62 -16.48
N LYS A 6 18.28 6.48 -16.65
CA LYS A 6 18.86 5.95 -17.89
C LYS A 6 18.50 4.49 -18.12
N ASP A 7 18.58 3.65 -17.08
CA ASP A 7 18.34 2.20 -17.18
C ASP A 7 16.85 1.84 -17.21
N LEU A 8 16.00 2.56 -16.46
CA LEU A 8 14.61 2.21 -16.19
C LEU A 8 13.59 3.19 -16.81
N GLN A 9 14.07 4.30 -17.37
CA GLN A 9 13.24 5.28 -18.08
C GLN A 9 12.03 5.74 -17.26
N LYS A 10 10.81 5.58 -17.79
CA LYS A 10 9.54 6.02 -17.16
C LYS A 10 9.09 5.13 -15.99
N GLN A 11 9.76 4.00 -15.74
CA GLN A 11 9.43 3.08 -14.66
C GLN A 11 10.13 3.42 -13.34
N VAL A 12 10.87 4.53 -13.28
CA VAL A 12 11.48 5.04 -12.06
C VAL A 12 11.25 6.54 -11.92
N SER A 13 10.84 6.95 -10.73
CA SER A 13 10.66 8.35 -10.35
C SER A 13 11.35 8.62 -9.02
N PRO A 14 11.92 9.82 -8.83
CA PRO A 14 12.23 10.28 -7.49
C PRO A 14 10.92 10.64 -6.79
N GLU A 15 10.83 10.27 -5.52
CA GLU A 15 9.70 10.64 -4.65
C GLU A 15 9.96 11.97 -3.93
N TYR A 16 9.06 12.30 -2.99
CA TYR A 16 9.09 13.56 -2.22
C TYR A 16 10.45 13.81 -1.56
N LEU A 17 11.09 12.76 -0.99
CA LEU A 17 12.43 12.85 -0.40
C LEU A 17 13.49 12.17 -1.27
N GLN A 18 14.71 12.70 -1.26
CA GLN A 18 15.81 12.21 -2.10
C GLN A 18 16.23 10.75 -1.81
N CYS A 19 15.91 10.26 -0.62
CA CYS A 19 16.19 8.89 -0.20
C CYS A 19 15.14 7.87 -0.67
N GLN A 20 14.07 8.32 -1.32
CA GLN A 20 12.97 7.47 -1.78
C GLN A 20 13.03 7.28 -3.30
N VAL A 21 12.97 6.02 -3.71
CA VAL A 21 12.93 5.60 -5.13
C VAL A 21 11.59 4.92 -5.36
N GLU A 22 10.77 5.49 -6.23
CA GLU A 22 9.55 4.86 -6.71
C GLU A 22 9.88 4.07 -7.99
N VAL A 23 9.43 2.82 -8.02
CA VAL A 23 9.46 1.99 -9.21
C VAL A 23 8.05 1.55 -9.57
N GLY A 24 7.70 1.62 -10.85
CA GLY A 24 6.40 1.22 -11.37
C GLY A 24 6.55 0.17 -12.45
N THR A 25 5.84 -0.95 -12.33
CA THR A 25 5.77 -1.94 -13.41
C THR A 25 5.13 -1.33 -14.65
N ARG A 26 5.34 -1.96 -15.80
CA ARG A 26 4.47 -1.74 -16.95
C ARG A 26 3.05 -2.24 -16.64
N VAL A 27 2.13 -2.00 -17.57
CA VAL A 27 0.83 -2.68 -17.53
C VAL A 27 1.09 -4.16 -17.80
N CYS A 28 0.75 -5.00 -16.83
CA CYS A 28 0.94 -6.45 -16.88
C CYS A 28 -0.42 -7.15 -16.98
N GLY A 29 -0.50 -8.18 -17.82
CA GLY A 29 -1.70 -9.01 -17.97
C GLY A 29 -1.82 -10.09 -16.91
N THR A 30 -0.69 -10.49 -16.30
CA THR A 30 -0.63 -11.58 -15.30
C THR A 30 0.22 -11.21 -14.09
N ALA A 31 -0.01 -11.88 -12.96
CA ALA A 31 0.83 -11.75 -11.77
C ALA A 31 2.29 -12.20 -12.03
N GLY A 32 2.51 -13.15 -12.94
CA GLY A 32 3.85 -13.58 -13.35
C GLY A 32 4.61 -12.48 -14.08
N GLU A 33 3.97 -11.81 -15.05
CA GLU A 33 4.57 -10.65 -15.73
C GLU A 33 4.89 -9.52 -14.76
N ALA A 34 3.98 -9.23 -13.82
CA ALA A 34 4.20 -8.21 -12.79
C ALA A 34 5.38 -8.58 -11.88
N ARG A 35 5.51 -9.86 -11.52
CA ARG A 35 6.62 -10.38 -10.72
C ARG A 35 7.94 -10.21 -11.44
N ASP A 36 8.03 -10.62 -12.71
CA ASP A 36 9.27 -10.56 -13.48
C ASP A 36 9.70 -9.11 -13.75
N ASP A 37 8.74 -8.22 -14.08
CA ASP A 37 9.05 -6.81 -14.30
C ASP A 37 9.48 -6.14 -12.99
N LEU A 38 8.80 -6.39 -11.87
CA LEU A 38 9.18 -5.84 -10.56
C LEU A 38 10.51 -6.39 -10.05
N ARG A 39 10.81 -7.68 -10.29
CA ARG A 39 12.11 -8.28 -10.02
C ARG A 39 13.21 -7.54 -10.77
N ARG A 40 13.06 -7.36 -12.08
CA ARG A 40 14.02 -6.60 -12.91
C ARG A 40 14.24 -5.18 -12.39
N LEU A 41 13.16 -4.49 -11.98
CA LEU A 41 13.24 -3.14 -11.41
C LEU A 41 14.04 -3.14 -10.10
N ARG A 42 13.69 -4.01 -9.16
CA ARG A 42 14.35 -4.10 -7.84
C ARG A 42 15.81 -4.52 -7.97
N SER A 43 16.13 -5.51 -8.80
CA SER A 43 17.51 -5.97 -9.03
C SER A 43 18.35 -4.89 -9.72
N THR A 44 17.75 -4.08 -10.60
CA THR A 44 18.43 -2.93 -11.20
C THR A 44 18.71 -1.84 -10.16
N VAL A 45 17.74 -1.54 -9.30
CA VAL A 45 17.94 -0.58 -8.19
C VAL A 45 19.04 -1.04 -7.25
N ALA A 46 19.03 -2.31 -6.82
CA ALA A 46 20.06 -2.89 -5.96
C ALA A 46 21.46 -2.80 -6.58
N ARG A 47 21.59 -3.27 -7.83
CA ARG A 47 22.87 -3.22 -8.57
C ARG A 47 23.40 -1.81 -8.70
N ARG A 48 22.56 -0.85 -9.09
CA ARG A 48 22.97 0.55 -9.24
C ARG A 48 23.25 1.24 -7.91
N ALA A 49 22.50 0.94 -6.86
CA ALA A 49 22.77 1.48 -5.53
C ALA A 49 24.14 1.03 -5.00
N ALA A 50 24.52 -0.22 -5.24
CA ALA A 50 25.80 -0.78 -4.84
C ALA A 50 27.00 -0.04 -5.46
N GLU A 51 26.88 0.45 -6.71
CA GLU A 51 27.90 1.28 -7.37
C GLU A 51 28.20 2.59 -6.59
N PHE A 52 27.28 3.02 -5.72
CA PHE A 52 27.43 4.20 -4.86
C PHE A 52 27.60 3.87 -3.37
N ASN A 53 27.96 2.63 -3.02
CA ASN A 53 28.04 2.14 -1.64
C ASN A 53 26.73 2.32 -0.86
N ARG A 54 25.59 2.13 -1.52
CA ARG A 54 24.25 2.19 -0.93
C ARG A 54 23.53 0.85 -1.10
N VAL A 55 22.62 0.56 -0.17
CA VAL A 55 21.78 -0.64 -0.22
C VAL A 55 20.32 -0.21 -0.11
N PRO A 56 19.44 -0.65 -1.02
CA PRO A 56 18.02 -0.37 -0.90
C PRO A 56 17.36 -1.25 0.17
N ILE A 57 16.35 -0.70 0.82
CA ILE A 57 15.39 -1.45 1.64
C ILE A 57 13.98 -1.11 1.16
N ALA A 58 13.04 -2.04 1.28
CA ALA A 58 11.62 -1.77 1.04
C ALA A 58 10.87 -1.83 2.37
N VAL A 59 10.47 -0.66 2.86
CA VAL A 59 9.78 -0.49 4.14
C VAL A 59 8.89 0.74 4.06
N SER A 60 7.75 0.72 4.77
CA SER A 60 6.85 1.87 4.78
C SER A 60 7.32 3.04 5.62
N CYS A 61 8.03 2.79 6.72
CA CYS A 61 8.67 3.81 7.54
C CYS A 61 10.09 3.33 7.86
N HIS A 62 11.10 4.16 7.63
CA HIS A 62 12.46 3.79 8.00
C HIS A 62 12.57 3.69 9.54
N PRO A 63 13.09 2.58 10.11
CA PRO A 63 12.98 2.30 11.55
C PRO A 63 13.50 3.41 12.47
N SER A 64 14.60 4.06 12.09
CA SER A 64 15.29 5.09 12.90
C SER A 64 15.35 6.48 12.28
N ALA A 65 14.77 6.68 11.09
CA ALA A 65 15.06 7.92 10.36
C ALA A 65 14.44 9.13 11.06
N GLU A 66 15.27 10.14 11.29
CA GLU A 66 14.83 11.43 11.78
C GLU A 66 14.30 12.27 10.61
N TRP A 67 12.98 12.48 10.57
CA TRP A 67 12.31 13.23 9.50
C TRP A 67 12.78 14.69 9.38
N ASN A 68 13.22 15.30 10.48
CA ASN A 68 13.71 16.69 10.53
C ASN A 68 15.08 16.90 9.88
N LYS A 69 15.85 15.82 9.63
CA LYS A 69 17.19 15.85 9.02
C LYS A 69 17.18 15.44 7.53
N GLN A 70 16.03 15.13 6.94
CA GLN A 70 15.94 14.67 5.55
C GLN A 70 15.86 15.84 4.54
N HIS A 71 16.57 15.71 3.42
CA HIS A 71 16.54 16.68 2.32
C HIS A 71 15.46 16.29 1.27
N HIS A 72 14.67 17.27 0.82
CA HIS A 72 13.61 17.07 -0.18
C HIS A 72 14.18 17.05 -1.61
N THR A 73 13.44 16.42 -2.52
CA THR A 73 13.76 16.46 -3.96
C THR A 73 13.38 17.84 -4.50
N ASP A 74 14.32 18.55 -5.12
CA ASP A 74 14.07 19.88 -5.68
C ASP A 74 13.26 19.79 -6.99
N LYS A 75 11.93 19.89 -6.86
CA LYS A 75 10.97 20.03 -7.97
C LYS A 75 9.88 21.01 -7.56
N GLU A 76 9.46 21.90 -8.46
CA GLU A 76 8.43 22.92 -8.21
C GLU A 76 7.17 22.36 -7.52
N ARG A 77 6.59 21.27 -8.04
CA ARG A 77 5.41 20.60 -7.46
C ARG A 77 5.58 20.20 -5.98
N TYR A 78 6.79 19.83 -5.56
CA TYR A 78 7.08 19.43 -4.17
C TYR A 78 7.38 20.65 -3.28
N ASN A 79 7.96 21.69 -3.85
CA ASN A 79 8.17 22.98 -3.18
C ASN A 79 6.83 23.66 -2.86
N ASP A 80 5.86 23.59 -3.79
CA ASP A 80 4.50 24.08 -3.57
C ASP A 80 3.76 23.27 -2.50
N LEU A 81 3.91 21.93 -2.54
CA LEU A 81 3.34 21.05 -1.50
C LEU A 81 3.87 21.40 -0.10
N ARG A 82 5.14 21.78 0.02
CA ARG A 82 5.74 22.21 1.29
C ARG A 82 5.16 23.53 1.79
N VAL A 83 4.89 24.48 0.91
CA VAL A 83 4.27 25.77 1.27
C VAL A 83 2.82 25.54 1.69
N GLU A 84 2.09 24.72 0.94
CA GLU A 84 0.67 24.42 1.20
C GLU A 84 0.45 23.57 2.46
N MET A 85 1.28 22.53 2.68
CA MET A 85 1.10 21.56 3.78
C MET A 85 1.99 21.83 5.01
N ALA A 86 2.85 22.85 4.94
CA ALA A 86 3.69 23.35 6.02
C ALA A 86 4.42 22.22 6.81
N ALA A 87 4.21 22.13 8.12
CA ALA A 87 4.89 21.18 8.99
C ALA A 87 4.58 19.71 8.67
N MET A 88 3.43 19.44 8.05
CA MET A 88 2.94 18.09 7.78
C MET A 88 3.73 17.42 6.65
N ALA A 89 4.12 18.21 5.64
CA ALA A 89 4.92 17.73 4.53
C ALA A 89 6.28 17.17 4.98
N ARG A 90 6.84 17.70 6.08
CA ARG A 90 8.15 17.29 6.60
C ARG A 90 8.16 15.86 7.16
N ARG A 91 7.00 15.29 7.46
CA ARG A 91 6.87 13.92 8.00
C ARG A 91 6.67 12.86 6.91
N LEU A 92 6.58 13.23 5.64
CA LEU A 92 6.30 12.33 4.50
C LEU A 92 7.47 11.42 4.10
N LEU A 93 8.28 10.97 5.07
CA LEU A 93 9.23 9.87 4.90
C LEU A 93 8.49 8.53 5.02
N ILE A 94 7.47 8.36 4.18
CA ILE A 94 6.65 7.15 4.14
C ILE A 94 6.63 6.60 2.72
N CYS A 95 6.70 5.28 2.58
CA CYS A 95 6.62 4.58 1.30
C CYS A 95 5.37 3.69 1.30
N GLY A 96 4.60 3.70 0.21
CA GLY A 96 3.38 2.89 0.07
C GLY A 96 3.46 1.96 -1.14
N MET A 97 2.72 0.86 -1.08
CA MET A 97 2.52 -0.03 -2.22
C MET A 97 1.19 0.30 -2.88
N HIS A 98 1.22 0.74 -4.13
CA HIS A 98 0.01 1.07 -4.89
C HIS A 98 -0.26 0.01 -5.96
N VAL A 99 -1.50 -0.47 -6.02
CA VAL A 99 -1.94 -1.46 -7.02
C VAL A 99 -2.99 -0.82 -7.93
N HIS A 100 -2.69 -0.76 -9.22
CA HIS A 100 -3.60 -0.28 -10.25
C HIS A 100 -4.29 -1.47 -10.93
N VAL A 101 -5.62 -1.46 -10.98
CA VAL A 101 -6.40 -2.42 -11.78
C VAL A 101 -7.12 -1.67 -12.89
N GLY A 102 -6.91 -2.09 -14.14
CA GLY A 102 -7.49 -1.48 -15.34
C GLY A 102 -8.99 -1.73 -15.43
N ILE A 103 -9.76 -0.64 -15.52
CA ILE A 103 -11.22 -0.61 -15.69
C ILE A 103 -11.53 0.60 -16.57
N ASP A 104 -11.93 0.37 -17.82
CA ASP A 104 -12.11 1.44 -18.80
C ASP A 104 -13.34 2.31 -18.53
N ASP A 105 -14.40 1.75 -17.94
CA ASP A 105 -15.66 2.45 -17.69
C ASP A 105 -15.63 3.23 -16.36
N ASP A 106 -15.85 4.55 -16.45
CA ASP A 106 -15.82 5.49 -15.33
C ASP A 106 -16.91 5.24 -14.27
N ALA A 107 -18.12 4.93 -14.72
CA ALA A 107 -19.24 4.61 -13.84
C ALA A 107 -18.98 3.31 -13.08
N LEU A 108 -18.42 2.31 -13.77
CA LEU A 108 -17.99 1.06 -13.17
C LEU A 108 -16.85 1.29 -12.17
N ARG A 109 -15.87 2.14 -12.47
CA ARG A 109 -14.79 2.47 -11.52
C ARG A 109 -15.34 3.00 -10.20
N VAL A 110 -16.30 3.93 -10.23
CA VAL A 110 -16.89 4.49 -9.01
C VAL A 110 -17.80 3.49 -8.30
N ASP A 111 -18.56 2.68 -9.04
CA ASP A 111 -19.39 1.63 -8.44
C ASP A 111 -18.55 0.55 -7.72
N LEU A 112 -17.48 0.08 -8.36
CA LEU A 112 -16.56 -0.88 -7.78
C LEU A 112 -15.77 -0.27 -6.62
N MET A 113 -15.39 1.00 -6.70
CA MET A 113 -14.74 1.71 -5.58
C MET A 113 -15.59 1.65 -4.30
N ALA A 114 -16.90 1.89 -4.41
CA ALA A 114 -17.79 1.88 -3.26
C ALA A 114 -17.77 0.54 -2.50
N GLN A 115 -17.72 -0.55 -3.26
CA GLN A 115 -17.72 -1.95 -2.80
C GLN A 115 -16.34 -2.38 -2.30
N LEU A 116 -15.27 -2.04 -3.02
CA LEU A 116 -13.91 -2.47 -2.72
C LEU A 116 -13.40 -1.92 -1.39
N CYS A 117 -13.92 -0.78 -0.94
CA CYS A 117 -13.61 -0.21 0.37
C CYS A 117 -13.75 -1.17 1.55
N TYR A 118 -14.69 -2.13 1.49
CA TYR A 118 -14.85 -3.15 2.53
C TYR A 118 -13.59 -4.01 2.73
N PHE A 119 -12.86 -4.27 1.64
CA PHE A 119 -11.69 -5.15 1.65
C PHE A 119 -10.39 -4.42 2.00
N LEU A 120 -10.37 -3.08 2.01
CA LEU A 120 -9.16 -2.31 2.27
C LEU A 120 -8.49 -2.65 3.61
N PRO A 121 -9.21 -2.82 4.74
CA PRO A 121 -8.59 -3.22 6.00
C PRO A 121 -7.92 -4.61 5.96
N HIS A 122 -8.46 -5.55 5.18
CA HIS A 122 -7.86 -6.89 5.00
C HIS A 122 -6.52 -6.80 4.26
N LEU A 123 -6.47 -5.98 3.21
CA LEU A 123 -5.26 -5.69 2.45
C LEU A 123 -4.21 -4.98 3.31
N LEU A 124 -4.64 -4.01 4.11
CA LEU A 124 -3.77 -3.32 5.06
C LEU A 124 -3.16 -4.30 6.06
N ALA A 125 -3.99 -5.13 6.70
CA ALA A 125 -3.56 -6.10 7.72
C ALA A 125 -2.44 -7.00 7.18
N LEU A 126 -2.60 -7.53 5.97
CA LEU A 126 -1.60 -8.35 5.26
C LEU A 126 -0.30 -7.61 4.94
N SER A 127 -0.39 -6.32 4.63
CA SER A 127 0.75 -5.52 4.13
C SER A 127 1.61 -4.87 5.22
N THR A 128 1.16 -4.85 6.48
CA THR A 128 1.78 -4.08 7.56
C THR A 128 3.30 -4.24 7.68
N SER A 129 4.03 -3.13 7.60
CA SER A 129 5.51 -3.13 7.58
C SER A 129 6.16 -1.96 8.31
N SER A 130 5.40 -1.15 9.04
CA SER A 130 5.92 0.07 9.67
C SER A 130 5.69 0.12 11.18
N PRO A 131 6.25 -0.80 11.98
CA PRO A 131 6.08 -0.78 13.44
C PRO A 131 6.90 0.30 14.15
N PHE A 132 8.02 0.72 13.55
CA PHE A 132 8.97 1.63 14.16
C PHE A 132 8.90 3.05 13.58
N TRP A 133 9.16 4.04 14.43
CA TRP A 133 9.33 5.44 14.04
C TRP A 133 10.35 6.11 14.97
N GLN A 134 11.38 6.75 14.41
CA GLN A 134 12.46 7.40 15.16
C GLN A 134 13.13 6.47 16.21
N GLY A 135 13.30 5.19 15.87
CA GLY A 135 13.94 4.19 16.72
C GLY A 135 13.03 3.60 17.79
N GLN A 136 11.76 4.04 17.88
CA GLN A 136 10.80 3.59 18.87
C GLN A 136 9.76 2.66 18.23
N ASP A 137 9.33 1.63 18.97
CA ASP A 137 8.13 0.87 18.59
C ASP A 137 6.92 1.73 18.91
N THR A 138 6.14 2.02 17.88
CA THR A 138 4.96 2.88 17.96
C THR A 138 3.77 2.17 18.59
N GLY A 139 3.83 0.84 18.73
CA GLY A 139 2.70 -0.01 19.05
C GLY A 139 1.74 -0.23 17.87
N LEU A 140 1.93 0.43 16.73
CA LEU A 140 1.13 0.22 15.52
C LEU A 140 1.81 -0.83 14.62
N ALA A 141 1.05 -1.63 13.88
CA ALA A 141 1.60 -2.50 12.84
C ALA A 141 1.88 -1.71 11.54
N SER A 142 1.05 -0.71 11.25
CA SER A 142 1.28 0.30 10.21
C SER A 142 1.27 1.71 10.82
N TYR A 143 2.45 2.28 11.07
CA TYR A 143 2.57 3.69 11.46
C TYR A 143 2.34 4.63 10.28
N ARG A 144 2.60 4.17 9.04
CA ARG A 144 2.47 4.95 7.80
C ARG A 144 1.13 5.68 7.71
N LEU A 145 0.02 4.99 7.97
CA LEU A 145 -1.31 5.61 7.86
C LEU A 145 -1.52 6.71 8.91
N GLY A 146 -0.96 6.59 10.11
CA GLY A 146 -1.02 7.65 11.12
C GLY A 146 -0.27 8.92 10.70
N VAL A 147 0.81 8.78 9.94
CA VAL A 147 1.50 9.93 9.32
C VAL A 147 0.67 10.51 8.17
N PHE A 148 -0.02 9.66 7.42
CA PHE A 148 -0.78 10.07 6.25
C PHE A 148 -2.11 10.75 6.59
N ASP A 149 -2.85 10.26 7.59
CA ASP A 149 -4.16 10.78 8.03
C ASP A 149 -4.11 12.21 8.57
N ASN A 150 -2.90 12.67 8.86
CA ASN A 150 -2.59 14.03 9.26
C ASN A 150 -2.74 15.04 8.09
N LEU A 151 -2.77 14.56 6.84
CA LEU A 151 -2.98 15.41 5.66
C LEU A 151 -4.47 15.57 5.34
N PRO A 152 -4.91 16.72 4.78
CA PRO A 152 -6.27 16.87 4.27
C PRO A 152 -6.54 15.89 3.13
N ARG A 153 -7.81 15.51 2.92
CA ARG A 153 -8.26 14.67 1.78
C ARG A 153 -7.64 13.26 1.77
N THR A 154 -7.42 12.69 2.94
CA THR A 154 -6.90 11.32 3.16
C THR A 154 -7.96 10.40 3.76
N GLY A 155 -7.59 9.12 3.93
CA GLY A 155 -8.45 8.09 4.50
C GLY A 155 -9.37 7.42 3.48
N LEU A 156 -10.46 6.83 3.95
CA LEU A 156 -11.41 6.14 3.08
C LEU A 156 -12.10 7.12 2.13
N PRO A 157 -12.30 6.76 0.85
CA PRO A 157 -13.07 7.60 -0.05
C PRO A 157 -14.53 7.70 0.42
N PRO A 158 -15.17 8.88 0.28
CA PRO A 158 -16.59 9.03 0.52
C PRO A 158 -17.42 8.05 -0.32
N HIS A 159 -18.64 7.79 0.12
CA HIS A 159 -19.57 7.04 -0.72
C HIS A 159 -20.12 7.96 -1.82
N PHE A 160 -20.01 7.52 -3.06
CA PHE A 160 -20.60 8.18 -4.22
C PHE A 160 -21.58 7.20 -4.88
N GLY A 161 -22.80 7.64 -5.13
CA GLY A 161 -23.83 6.86 -5.80
C GLY A 161 -23.67 6.79 -7.33
N SER A 162 -22.84 7.66 -7.92
CA SER A 162 -22.57 7.69 -9.35
C SER A 162 -21.25 8.39 -9.69
N PHE A 163 -20.76 8.19 -10.91
CA PHE A 163 -19.60 8.93 -11.42
C PHE A 163 -19.85 10.44 -11.48
N GLY A 164 -21.05 10.88 -11.90
CA GLY A 164 -21.39 12.30 -11.92
C GLY A 164 -21.41 12.96 -10.54
N GLU A 165 -21.75 12.20 -9.48
CA GLU A 165 -21.63 12.69 -8.10
C GLU A 165 -20.16 12.84 -7.66
N TYR A 166 -19.31 11.88 -8.04
CA TYR A 166 -17.86 11.96 -7.82
C TYR A 166 -17.25 13.18 -8.54
N GLU A 167 -17.58 13.38 -9.82
CA GLU A 167 -17.12 14.54 -10.61
C GLU A 167 -17.59 15.86 -10.03
N ARG A 168 -18.87 15.95 -9.65
CA ARG A 168 -19.41 17.16 -9.03
C ARG A 168 -18.68 17.48 -7.73
N THR A 169 -18.48 16.48 -6.86
CA THR A 169 -17.83 16.67 -5.56
C THR A 169 -16.37 17.11 -5.70
N THR A 170 -15.60 16.41 -6.53
CA THR A 170 -14.19 16.74 -6.78
C THR A 170 -14.06 18.05 -7.57
N GLY A 171 -14.97 18.31 -8.50
CA GLY A 171 -15.06 19.52 -9.30
C GLY A 171 -15.31 20.78 -8.47
N VAL A 172 -15.95 20.70 -7.30
CA VAL A 172 -16.04 21.85 -6.37
C VAL A 172 -14.65 22.30 -5.93
N LEU A 173 -13.78 21.37 -5.55
CA LEU A 173 -12.42 21.69 -5.09
C LEU A 173 -11.55 22.26 -6.23
N ILE A 174 -11.69 21.69 -7.43
CA ILE A 174 -10.98 22.17 -8.63
C ILE A 174 -11.44 23.57 -9.00
N LYS A 175 -12.77 23.80 -9.07
CA LYS A 175 -13.34 25.10 -9.40
C LYS A 175 -13.00 26.18 -8.37
N ALA A 176 -12.88 25.81 -7.10
CA ALA A 176 -12.45 26.70 -6.03
C ALA A 176 -10.94 27.02 -6.07
N GLY A 177 -10.16 26.39 -6.96
CA GLY A 177 -8.71 26.58 -7.06
C GLY A 177 -7.93 25.94 -5.90
N LEU A 178 -8.55 25.04 -5.14
CA LEU A 178 -7.90 24.37 -4.01
C LEU A 178 -7.00 23.21 -4.44
N ILE A 179 -7.30 22.60 -5.58
CA ILE A 179 -6.50 21.53 -6.20
C ILE A 179 -6.53 21.70 -7.72
N GLU A 180 -5.44 21.36 -8.40
CA GLU A 180 -5.33 21.39 -9.87
C GLU A 180 -6.15 20.27 -10.51
N ASP A 181 -6.07 19.08 -9.92
CA ASP A 181 -6.72 17.86 -10.36
C ASP A 181 -6.91 16.89 -9.18
N THR A 182 -7.52 15.73 -9.44
CA THR A 182 -7.76 14.71 -8.41
C THR A 182 -6.49 13.94 -8.00
N SER A 183 -5.31 14.24 -8.56
CA SER A 183 -4.04 13.67 -8.08
C SER A 183 -3.68 14.12 -6.65
N LYS A 184 -4.24 15.26 -6.21
CA LYS A 184 -4.13 15.84 -4.85
C LYS A 184 -5.21 15.32 -3.88
N VAL A 185 -5.97 14.31 -4.29
CA VAL A 185 -6.89 13.54 -3.43
C VAL A 185 -6.21 12.25 -3.04
N TRP A 186 -5.95 12.07 -1.75
CA TRP A 186 -5.09 11.03 -1.21
C TRP A 186 -5.88 9.96 -0.46
N TRP A 187 -7.00 9.53 -1.02
CA TRP A 187 -7.77 8.43 -0.44
C TRP A 187 -7.02 7.10 -0.53
N ASP A 188 -7.36 6.19 0.38
CA ASP A 188 -6.89 4.81 0.44
C ASP A 188 -7.23 4.01 -0.83
N LEU A 189 -8.25 4.46 -1.56
CA LEU A 189 -8.70 3.93 -2.84
C LEU A 189 -9.27 5.08 -3.67
N ARG A 190 -8.87 5.19 -4.95
CA ARG A 190 -9.38 6.25 -5.84
C ARG A 190 -9.38 5.84 -7.31
N PRO A 191 -10.26 6.40 -8.15
CA PRO A 191 -10.08 6.38 -9.60
C PRO A 191 -8.82 7.18 -9.93
N SER A 192 -7.95 6.63 -10.77
CA SER A 192 -6.76 7.37 -11.21
C SER A 192 -7.16 8.49 -12.18
N CYS A 193 -6.56 9.67 -11.97
CA CYS A 193 -6.68 10.82 -12.87
C CYS A 193 -5.88 10.67 -14.18
N ARG A 194 -4.90 9.77 -14.21
CA ARG A 194 -3.97 9.60 -15.34
C ARG A 194 -4.23 8.34 -16.14
N PHE A 195 -4.75 7.30 -15.50
CA PHE A 195 -4.94 5.99 -16.10
C PHE A 195 -6.38 5.53 -15.90
N PRO A 196 -6.95 4.73 -16.84
CA PRO A 196 -8.26 4.11 -16.70
C PRO A 196 -8.19 2.96 -15.69
N THR A 197 -7.91 3.29 -14.43
CA THR A 197 -7.64 2.33 -13.36
C THR A 197 -8.32 2.77 -12.08
N LEU A 198 -8.60 1.77 -11.24
CA LEU A 198 -8.85 1.96 -9.82
C LEU A 198 -7.54 1.69 -9.06
N GLU A 199 -7.11 2.66 -8.28
CA GLU A 199 -5.80 2.68 -7.61
C GLU A 199 -5.98 2.41 -6.10
N THR A 200 -5.54 1.24 -5.65
CA THR A 200 -5.52 0.85 -4.23
C THR A 200 -4.23 1.35 -3.59
N ARG A 201 -4.33 2.18 -2.54
CA ARG A 201 -3.21 2.93 -1.94
C ARG A 201 -3.02 2.68 -0.44
N ILE A 202 -3.89 1.86 0.16
CA ILE A 202 -3.85 1.59 1.59
C ILE A 202 -2.62 0.78 2.01
N CYS A 203 -2.09 -0.08 1.13
CA CYS A 203 -1.07 -1.05 1.50
C CYS A 203 0.27 -0.42 1.90
N ASP A 204 0.85 -0.98 2.96
CA ASP A 204 2.24 -0.78 3.32
C ASP A 204 3.17 -1.48 2.30
N MET A 205 4.43 -1.05 2.23
CA MET A 205 5.47 -1.64 1.38
C MET A 205 5.96 -2.95 1.99
N SER A 206 5.86 -4.04 1.25
CA SER A 206 6.44 -5.31 1.67
C SER A 206 7.91 -5.41 1.26
N PRO A 207 8.81 -5.86 2.15
CA PRO A 207 10.20 -6.10 1.78
C PRO A 207 10.34 -7.27 0.82
N ARG A 208 9.56 -8.34 0.95
CA ARG A 208 9.62 -9.51 0.04
C ARG A 208 8.80 -9.25 -1.24
N LEU A 209 9.40 -9.50 -2.41
CA LEU A 209 8.74 -9.42 -3.71
C LEU A 209 7.50 -10.33 -3.79
N ASP A 210 7.60 -11.58 -3.32
CA ASP A 210 6.50 -12.54 -3.44
C ASP A 210 5.27 -12.10 -2.64
N HIS A 211 5.48 -11.46 -1.47
CA HIS A 211 4.39 -10.87 -0.69
C HIS A 211 3.72 -9.70 -1.44
N THR A 212 4.53 -8.83 -2.08
CA THR A 212 4.01 -7.72 -2.91
C THR A 212 3.12 -8.26 -4.04
N ILE A 213 3.60 -9.27 -4.75
CA ILE A 213 2.84 -9.88 -5.86
C ILE A 213 1.59 -10.60 -5.35
N ALA A 214 1.66 -11.25 -4.20
CA ALA A 214 0.52 -11.93 -3.60
C ALA A 214 -0.61 -10.97 -3.23
N ILE A 215 -0.27 -9.83 -2.61
CA ILE A 215 -1.26 -8.79 -2.27
C ILE A 215 -1.82 -8.16 -3.55
N ALA A 216 -0.99 -7.88 -4.57
CA ALA A 216 -1.45 -7.35 -5.85
C ALA A 216 -2.42 -8.32 -6.57
N ALA A 217 -2.13 -9.62 -6.54
CA ALA A 217 -2.99 -10.65 -7.10
C ALA A 217 -4.34 -10.72 -6.36
N LEU A 218 -4.36 -10.57 -5.04
CA LEU A 218 -5.61 -10.50 -4.27
C LEU A 218 -6.43 -9.26 -4.63
N VAL A 219 -5.79 -8.08 -4.77
CA VAL A 219 -6.49 -6.86 -5.22
C VAL A 219 -7.13 -7.06 -6.60
N GLN A 220 -6.40 -7.69 -7.54
CA GLN A 220 -6.93 -8.01 -8.86
C GLN A 220 -8.10 -9.00 -8.78
N ALA A 221 -7.99 -10.03 -7.95
CA ALA A 221 -9.02 -11.04 -7.76
C ALA A 221 -10.30 -10.47 -7.13
N ILE A 222 -10.18 -9.62 -6.10
CA ILE A 222 -11.31 -8.91 -5.47
C ILE A 222 -11.97 -8.00 -6.51
N THR A 223 -11.19 -7.22 -7.25
CA THR A 223 -11.75 -6.31 -8.28
C THR A 223 -12.49 -7.10 -9.36
N ARG A 224 -11.93 -8.22 -9.82
CA ARG A 224 -12.57 -9.12 -10.79
C ARG A 224 -13.83 -9.77 -10.24
N MET A 225 -13.82 -10.20 -8.97
CA MET A 225 -14.99 -10.77 -8.29
C MET A 225 -16.13 -9.75 -8.24
N LEU A 226 -15.85 -8.50 -7.88
CA LEU A 226 -16.86 -7.44 -7.87
C LEU A 226 -17.41 -7.14 -9.27
N TRP A 227 -16.53 -7.14 -10.29
CA TRP A 227 -16.96 -7.04 -11.68
C TRP A 227 -17.84 -8.23 -12.11
N ARG A 228 -17.46 -9.46 -11.75
CA ARG A 228 -18.24 -10.68 -12.03
C ARG A 228 -19.63 -10.62 -11.39
N LEU A 229 -19.74 -10.18 -10.13
CA LEU A 229 -21.03 -9.95 -9.47
C LEU A 229 -21.88 -8.95 -10.26
N ARG A 230 -21.27 -7.84 -10.70
CA ARG A 230 -21.96 -6.82 -11.50
C ARG A 230 -22.50 -7.36 -12.82
N GLN A 231 -21.75 -8.24 -13.49
CA GLN A 231 -22.19 -8.92 -14.72
C GLN A 231 -23.37 -9.86 -14.47
N GLN A 232 -23.51 -10.37 -13.25
CA GLN A 232 -24.62 -11.21 -12.81
C GLN A 232 -25.79 -10.39 -12.22
N ASN A 233 -25.77 -9.07 -12.39
CA ASN A 233 -26.73 -8.14 -11.78
C ASN A 233 -26.79 -8.22 -10.25
N MET A 234 -25.67 -8.60 -9.62
CA MET A 234 -25.45 -8.62 -8.19
C MET A 234 -24.50 -7.50 -7.77
N ARG A 235 -24.51 -7.15 -6.48
CA ARG A 235 -23.61 -6.15 -5.90
C ARG A 235 -23.12 -6.62 -4.55
N TRP A 236 -21.85 -6.34 -4.22
CA TRP A 236 -21.36 -6.51 -2.86
C TRP A 236 -22.02 -5.49 -1.93
N ARG A 237 -22.24 -5.88 -0.67
CA ARG A 237 -22.86 -5.01 0.33
C ARG A 237 -21.98 -3.79 0.60
N VAL A 238 -22.57 -2.61 0.50
CA VAL A 238 -21.91 -1.36 0.88
C VAL A 238 -22.11 -1.15 2.38
N TYR A 239 -21.00 -1.08 3.12
CA TYR A 239 -20.98 -0.77 4.54
C TYR A 239 -20.66 0.70 4.78
N ASP A 240 -21.15 1.20 5.92
CA ASP A 240 -20.84 2.56 6.38
C ASP A 240 -19.32 2.75 6.54
N ARG A 241 -18.82 3.91 6.10
CA ARG A 241 -17.39 4.25 6.22
C ARG A 241 -16.94 4.34 7.67
N PHE A 242 -17.82 4.68 8.60
CA PHE A 242 -17.55 4.63 10.04
C PHE A 242 -17.14 3.23 10.48
N LEU A 243 -17.90 2.19 10.08
CA LEU A 243 -17.59 0.81 10.43
C LEU A 243 -16.26 0.37 9.79
N ILE A 244 -16.08 0.65 8.50
CA ILE A 244 -14.85 0.29 7.77
C ILE A 244 -13.63 0.99 8.40
N SER A 245 -13.78 2.24 8.85
CA SER A 245 -12.73 2.97 9.58
C SER A 245 -12.32 2.27 10.87
N GLU A 246 -13.23 1.60 11.58
CA GLU A 246 -12.88 0.81 12.77
C GLU A 246 -11.99 -0.38 12.38
N ASN A 247 -12.34 -1.13 11.32
CA ASN A 247 -11.47 -2.21 10.84
C ASN A 247 -10.14 -1.68 10.28
N ARG A 248 -10.14 -0.50 9.64
CA ARG A 248 -8.91 0.17 9.20
C ARG A 248 -8.00 0.46 10.39
N TRP A 249 -8.55 0.97 11.50
CA TRP A 249 -7.81 1.18 12.74
C TRP A 249 -7.29 -0.13 13.33
N ARG A 250 -8.12 -1.19 13.39
CA ARG A 250 -7.68 -2.51 13.89
C ARG A 250 -6.53 -3.07 13.05
N ALA A 251 -6.63 -3.02 11.73
CA ALA A 251 -5.56 -3.45 10.83
C ALA A 251 -4.29 -2.59 11.02
N GLN A 252 -4.44 -1.27 11.21
CA GLN A 252 -3.33 -0.37 11.49
C GLN A 252 -2.63 -0.68 12.83
N ARG A 253 -3.40 -0.96 13.88
CA ARG A 253 -2.89 -1.16 15.25
C ARG A 253 -2.35 -2.57 15.48
N TYR A 254 -3.04 -3.58 14.98
CA TYR A 254 -2.79 -4.99 15.30
C TYR A 254 -2.32 -5.81 14.10
N GLY A 255 -2.41 -5.28 12.88
CA GLY A 255 -2.10 -6.06 11.67
C GLY A 255 -3.01 -7.29 11.60
N ILE A 256 -2.40 -8.48 11.62
CA ILE A 256 -3.12 -9.75 11.54
C ILE A 256 -3.42 -10.41 12.90
N THR A 257 -2.94 -9.87 14.03
CA THR A 257 -2.89 -10.62 15.30
C THR A 257 -4.20 -10.63 16.10
N GLU A 258 -4.93 -9.52 16.10
CA GLU A 258 -6.15 -9.36 16.93
C GLU A 258 -7.46 -9.50 16.12
N GLY A 259 -7.39 -9.86 14.85
CA GLY A 259 -8.59 -10.03 14.01
C GLY A 259 -9.29 -8.73 13.61
N LEU A 260 -10.29 -8.86 12.74
CA LEU A 260 -11.14 -7.77 12.25
C LEU A 260 -12.61 -8.06 12.56
N ILE A 261 -13.43 -7.02 12.58
CA ILE A 261 -14.87 -7.15 12.79
C ILE A 261 -15.51 -7.73 11.53
N ASP A 262 -16.18 -8.87 11.67
CA ASP A 262 -17.14 -9.36 10.71
C ASP A 262 -18.48 -8.65 10.95
N TYR A 263 -18.87 -7.75 10.05
CA TYR A 263 -20.11 -6.98 10.22
C TYR A 263 -21.39 -7.79 9.98
N GLY A 264 -21.29 -8.99 9.41
CA GLY A 264 -22.42 -9.93 9.30
C GLY A 264 -22.68 -10.62 10.63
N LYS A 265 -21.61 -11.09 11.30
CA LYS A 265 -21.66 -11.75 12.61
C LYS A 265 -21.78 -10.76 13.77
N GLY A 266 -21.25 -9.54 13.61
CA GLY A 266 -21.19 -8.52 14.65
C GLY A 266 -20.11 -8.76 15.70
N GLU A 267 -19.08 -9.53 15.37
CA GLU A 267 -18.00 -9.94 16.29
C GLU A 267 -16.62 -9.81 15.64
N VAL A 268 -15.56 -9.86 16.46
CA VAL A 268 -14.18 -9.89 15.97
C VAL A 268 -13.81 -11.33 15.60
N VAL A 269 -13.38 -11.52 14.35
CA VAL A 269 -12.99 -12.80 13.78
C VAL A 269 -11.49 -12.80 13.47
N PRO A 270 -10.76 -13.91 13.73
CA PRO A 270 -9.34 -14.02 13.39
C PRO A 270 -9.06 -13.75 11.91
N CYS A 271 -7.98 -13.01 11.61
CA CYS A 271 -7.62 -12.66 10.23
C CYS A 271 -7.37 -13.88 9.33
N ALA A 272 -6.88 -14.99 9.88
CA ALA A 272 -6.70 -16.23 9.13
C ALA A 272 -8.03 -16.80 8.61
N GLN A 273 -9.08 -16.79 9.44
CA GLN A 273 -10.41 -17.25 9.03
C GLN A 273 -11.01 -16.32 7.97
N LEU A 274 -10.90 -15.00 8.18
CA LEU A 274 -11.36 -14.01 7.21
C LEU A 274 -10.62 -14.11 5.87
N LEU A 275 -9.32 -14.43 5.89
CA LEU A 275 -8.54 -14.65 4.68
C LEU A 275 -9.02 -15.89 3.92
N ASP A 276 -9.26 -17.01 4.60
CA ASP A 276 -9.77 -18.22 3.96
C ASP A 276 -11.18 -17.99 3.38
N GLU A 277 -12.09 -17.35 4.13
CA GLU A 277 -13.41 -16.95 3.61
C GLU A 277 -13.29 -16.03 2.38
N LEU A 278 -12.33 -15.09 2.39
CA LEU A 278 -12.07 -14.21 1.26
C LEU A 278 -11.50 -14.97 0.05
N ILE A 279 -10.58 -15.90 0.26
CA ILE A 279 -10.01 -16.76 -0.80
C ILE A 279 -11.14 -17.60 -1.42
N ASP A 280 -12.01 -18.19 -0.62
CA ASP A 280 -13.16 -18.95 -1.09
C ASP A 280 -14.08 -18.07 -1.95
N LEU A 281 -14.36 -16.84 -1.51
CA LEU A 281 -15.17 -15.88 -2.25
C LEU A 281 -14.59 -15.53 -3.63
N VAL A 282 -13.27 -15.39 -3.73
CA VAL A 282 -12.58 -15.03 -4.99
C VAL A 282 -12.09 -16.24 -5.78
N THR A 283 -12.27 -17.48 -5.31
CA THR A 283 -11.76 -18.70 -5.97
C THR A 283 -12.12 -18.82 -7.45
N PRO A 284 -13.36 -18.53 -7.89
CA PRO A 284 -13.69 -18.54 -9.31
C PRO A 284 -12.85 -17.54 -10.13
N ASP A 285 -12.50 -16.41 -9.52
CA ASP A 285 -11.74 -15.34 -10.14
C ASP A 285 -10.24 -15.66 -10.15
N LEU A 286 -9.73 -16.31 -9.10
CA LEU A 286 -8.36 -16.84 -9.04
C LEU A 286 -8.07 -17.88 -10.12
N ALA A 287 -9.05 -18.75 -10.43
CA ALA A 287 -8.92 -19.74 -11.49
C ALA A 287 -8.75 -19.09 -12.87
N VAL A 288 -9.46 -17.99 -13.13
CA VAL A 288 -9.32 -17.25 -14.39
C VAL A 288 -8.01 -16.47 -14.46
N LEU A 289 -7.56 -15.91 -13.33
CA LEU A 289 -6.33 -15.12 -13.25
C LEU A 289 -5.06 -15.99 -13.15
N GLY A 290 -5.20 -17.28 -12.82
CA GLY A 290 -4.08 -18.19 -12.60
C GLY A 290 -3.29 -17.88 -11.32
N THR A 291 -3.93 -17.29 -10.31
CA THR A 291 -3.27 -16.72 -9.13
C THR A 291 -3.42 -17.52 -7.83
N MET A 292 -3.71 -18.83 -7.93
CA MET A 292 -3.87 -19.70 -6.75
C MET A 292 -2.59 -19.77 -5.90
N ARG A 293 -1.40 -19.85 -6.54
CA ARG A 293 -0.11 -19.90 -5.82
C ARG A 293 0.14 -18.65 -4.96
N GLN A 294 -0.36 -17.50 -5.39
CA GLN A 294 -0.24 -16.26 -4.64
C GLN A 294 -1.06 -16.33 -3.34
N MET A 295 -2.17 -17.07 -3.31
CA MET A 295 -2.95 -17.24 -2.08
C MET A 295 -2.22 -18.09 -1.05
N ASP A 296 -1.41 -19.07 -1.49
CA ASP A 296 -0.56 -19.84 -0.59
C ASP A 296 0.47 -18.95 0.11
N VAL A 297 1.01 -17.94 -0.59
CA VAL A 297 1.89 -16.93 0.02
C VAL A 297 1.13 -16.08 1.04
N LEU A 298 -0.14 -15.74 0.80
CA LEU A 298 -0.94 -15.00 1.80
C LEU A 298 -1.23 -15.84 3.04
N ARG A 299 -1.44 -17.15 2.88
CA ARG A 299 -1.55 -18.07 4.01
C ARG A 299 -0.24 -18.19 4.78
N ASP A 300 0.89 -18.19 4.10
CA ASP A 300 2.21 -18.15 4.75
C ASP A 300 2.42 -16.86 5.56
N ILE A 301 1.93 -15.72 5.08
CA ILE A 301 1.93 -14.46 5.86
C ILE A 301 1.12 -14.61 7.15
N MET A 302 -0.01 -15.32 7.13
CA MET A 302 -0.81 -15.58 8.33
C MET A 302 -0.07 -16.45 9.36
N LEU A 303 0.77 -17.37 8.89
CA LEU A 303 1.54 -18.29 9.74
C LEU A 303 2.84 -17.65 10.27
N THR A 304 3.56 -16.93 9.42
CA THR A 304 4.91 -16.39 9.71
C THR A 304 4.88 -14.93 10.17
N GLY A 305 3.73 -14.27 10.08
CA GLY A 305 3.58 -12.86 10.41
C GLY A 305 3.88 -11.94 9.24
N THR A 306 3.46 -10.68 9.36
CA THR A 306 3.80 -9.62 8.41
C THR A 306 5.23 -9.11 8.64
N SER A 307 5.71 -8.20 7.80
CA SER A 307 7.02 -7.58 8.01
C SER A 307 7.08 -6.86 9.36
N ALA A 308 5.98 -6.23 9.81
CA ALA A 308 5.92 -5.63 11.14
C ALA A 308 6.18 -6.64 12.27
N THR A 309 5.62 -7.86 12.17
CA THR A 309 5.86 -8.94 13.13
C THR A 309 7.32 -9.39 13.13
N ARG A 310 7.89 -9.62 11.95
CA ARG A 310 9.29 -10.08 11.81
C ARG A 310 10.30 -9.03 12.27
N GLN A 311 10.07 -7.76 11.96
CA GLN A 311 10.87 -6.65 12.47
C GLN A 311 10.87 -6.57 14.01
N ARG A 312 9.72 -6.79 14.65
CA ARG A 312 9.63 -6.86 16.13
C ARG A 312 10.32 -8.09 16.70
N ALA A 313 10.23 -9.24 16.04
CA ALA A 313 10.94 -10.46 16.44
C ALA A 313 12.46 -10.21 16.46
N VAL A 314 13.02 -9.65 15.38
CA VAL A 314 14.43 -9.27 15.32
C VAL A 314 14.83 -8.33 16.45
N ARG A 315 14.02 -7.29 16.73
CA ARG A 315 14.28 -6.40 17.87
C ARG A 315 14.35 -7.17 19.19
N SER A 316 13.43 -8.12 19.41
CA SER A 316 13.40 -8.93 20.64
C SER A 316 14.59 -9.88 20.76
N GLU A 317 15.08 -10.43 19.64
CA GLU A 317 16.19 -11.38 19.59
C GLU A 317 17.56 -10.71 19.85
N VAL A 318 17.72 -9.44 19.48
CA VAL A 318 18.96 -8.68 19.69
C VAL A 318 19.33 -8.58 21.18
N GLY A 319 18.34 -8.53 22.08
CA GLY A 319 18.58 -8.53 23.53
C GLY A 319 19.43 -7.36 24.06
N SER A 320 19.48 -6.25 23.31
CA SER A 320 20.23 -5.03 23.66
C SER A 320 19.29 -3.84 23.78
N ASP A 321 19.55 -2.95 24.73
CA ASP A 321 18.84 -1.67 24.90
C ASP A 321 19.48 -0.54 24.08
N ASP A 322 20.62 -0.79 23.43
CA ASP A 322 21.28 0.22 22.59
C ASP A 322 20.48 0.47 21.30
N PRO A 323 19.94 1.70 21.09
CA PRO A 323 19.09 2.01 19.93
C PRO A 323 19.81 1.82 18.59
N ASP A 324 21.12 2.05 18.54
CA ASP A 324 21.90 1.92 17.31
C ASP A 324 22.12 0.45 16.93
N THR A 325 22.32 -0.42 17.92
CA THR A 325 22.42 -1.87 17.71
C THR A 325 21.09 -2.46 17.23
N ILE A 326 19.98 -2.10 17.89
CA ILE A 326 18.62 -2.52 17.48
C ILE A 326 18.34 -2.07 16.04
N THR A 327 18.58 -0.80 15.76
CA THR A 327 18.34 -0.21 14.43
C THR A 327 19.14 -0.95 13.36
N ARG A 328 20.43 -1.19 13.60
CA ARG A 328 21.29 -1.90 12.65
C ARG A 328 20.80 -3.32 12.39
N ALA A 329 20.37 -4.04 13.41
CA ALA A 329 19.82 -5.38 13.24
C ALA A 329 18.54 -5.39 12.41
N VAL A 330 17.58 -4.50 12.71
CA VAL A 330 16.32 -4.39 11.96
C VAL A 330 16.58 -3.97 10.50
N VAL A 331 17.47 -3.01 10.26
CA VAL A 331 17.84 -2.59 8.90
C VAL A 331 18.54 -3.72 8.14
N THR A 332 19.44 -4.47 8.79
CA THR A 332 20.11 -5.62 8.17
C THR A 332 19.10 -6.69 7.77
N HIS A 333 18.15 -7.01 8.67
CA HIS A 333 17.05 -7.91 8.35
C HIS A 333 16.22 -7.43 7.15
N LEU A 334 15.89 -6.13 7.07
CA LEU A 334 15.15 -5.57 5.94
C LEU A 334 15.94 -5.65 4.62
N ILE A 335 17.27 -5.52 4.67
CA ILE A 335 18.15 -5.73 3.52
C ILE A 335 18.07 -7.19 3.06
N GLU A 336 18.15 -8.14 3.99
CA GLU A 336 18.05 -9.58 3.69
C GLU A 336 16.69 -9.91 3.08
N GLU A 337 15.59 -9.44 3.69
CA GLU A 337 14.23 -9.63 3.16
C GLU A 337 14.07 -9.01 1.77
N PHE A 338 14.70 -7.85 1.50
CA PHE A 338 14.66 -7.22 0.19
C PHE A 338 15.33 -8.06 -0.90
N HIS A 339 16.37 -8.85 -0.56
CA HIS A 339 17.12 -9.66 -1.51
C HIS A 339 16.70 -11.13 -1.57
N ALA A 340 15.90 -11.60 -0.60
CA ALA A 340 15.52 -13.00 -0.46
C ALA A 340 14.91 -13.64 -1.72
N ASP A 341 14.19 -12.84 -2.52
CA ASP A 341 13.45 -13.29 -3.70
C ASP A 341 13.82 -12.54 -5.00
N LEU A 342 14.97 -11.87 -5.04
CA LEU A 342 15.49 -11.12 -6.20
C LEU A 342 16.22 -11.92 -7.27
#